data_AF-A0A074WFF7-F1
#
_entry.id   AF-A0A074WFF7-F1
#
_cell.length_a   1.000
_cell.length_b   1.000
_cell.length_c   1.000
_cell.angle_alpha   90.00
_cell.angle_beta   90.00
_cell.angle_gamma   90.00
#
_symmetry.space_group_name_H-M   'P 1'
#
loop_
_entity.id
_entity.type
_entity.pdbx_description
1 polymer ?
#
loop_
_entity_poly.entity_id
_entity_poly.type
_entity_poly.pdbx_seq_one_letter_code
_entity_poly.pdbx_strand_id
1 'polypeptide(L)'
;MLCTSHDAWIRHGQGISTLFQMQGPEMCRDRNMFELFRSNRFLIILSSLASRRPTFLSQASWKTMPWQQQKVAKDGMDLLHDIMADIPALRSTLLVLQDSIDTDEAKAATYHDLAEKALPVLAELLEWRKSWDALPEGHIISISAEERPENCSLHFTSLRSANCCSLYDAALILVLETILLSAQQGQLHAGAAATLYEKARQAAMEICASLDFQLQNSHTRLGQLFVLWPLREAGKILGNGTPEQQSLLERQKQKIATGQDLWEIAKSAFGKYG
;
A
#
# COMPACT_ATOMS: atom_id res chain seq x y z
N MET A 1 21.59 0.19 -9.02
CA MET A 1 22.27 -0.89 -8.27
C MET A 1 21.23 -1.62 -7.41
N LEU A 2 20.26 -2.31 -8.04
CA LEU A 2 19.07 -2.87 -7.36
C LEU A 2 18.94 -4.40 -7.52
N CYS A 3 19.91 -5.08 -8.14
CA CYS A 3 19.69 -6.45 -8.65
C CYS A 3 20.91 -7.35 -8.49
N THR A 4 21.23 -7.74 -7.25
CA THR A 4 22.06 -8.93 -7.00
C THR A 4 21.25 -10.09 -6.43
N SER A 5 19.97 -9.88 -6.06
CA SER A 5 19.03 -10.90 -5.56
C SER A 5 17.58 -10.37 -5.47
N HIS A 6 16.62 -11.28 -5.22
CA HIS A 6 15.17 -11.03 -5.07
C HIS A 6 14.80 -9.96 -4.01
N ASP A 7 15.55 -9.93 -2.91
CA ASP A 7 15.38 -9.03 -1.77
C ASP A 7 16.22 -7.75 -1.86
N ALA A 8 16.95 -7.53 -2.96
CA ALA A 8 17.87 -6.40 -3.09
C ALA A 8 17.18 -5.04 -2.96
N TRP A 9 15.92 -4.92 -3.39
CA TRP A 9 15.12 -3.71 -3.22
C TRP A 9 14.77 -3.45 -1.74
N ILE A 10 14.56 -4.51 -0.94
CA ILE A 10 14.31 -4.41 0.51
C ILE A 10 15.55 -3.86 1.19
N ARG A 11 16.72 -4.49 0.92
CA ARG A 11 18.01 -4.06 1.49
C ARG A 11 18.37 -2.65 1.07
N HIS A 12 18.07 -2.27 -0.17
CA HIS A 12 18.26 -0.89 -0.63
C HIS A 12 17.37 0.10 0.12
N GLY A 13 16.07 -0.19 0.26
CA GLY A 13 15.13 0.64 1.03
C GLY A 13 15.53 0.78 2.51
N GLN A 14 15.99 -0.30 3.13
CA GLN A 14 16.52 -0.28 4.50
C GLN A 14 17.81 0.54 4.62
N GLY A 15 18.70 0.45 3.64
CA GLY A 15 19.93 1.25 3.60
C GLY A 15 19.61 2.75 3.52
N ILE A 16 18.71 3.13 2.62
CA ILE A 16 18.21 4.52 2.51
C ILE A 16 17.56 4.95 3.83
N SER A 17 16.70 4.10 4.40
CA SER A 17 16.03 4.35 5.68
C SER A 17 17.02 4.68 6.78
N THR A 18 18.09 3.89 6.91
CA THR A 18 19.15 4.08 7.90
C THR A 18 19.86 5.41 7.72
N LEU A 19 20.20 5.78 6.47
CA LEU A 19 20.88 7.05 6.18
C LEU A 19 20.03 8.26 6.59
N PHE A 20 18.74 8.27 6.26
CA PHE A 20 17.83 9.34 6.67
C PHE A 20 17.67 9.39 8.19
N GLN A 21 17.48 8.24 8.83
CA GLN A 21 17.30 8.18 10.28
C GLN A 21 18.53 8.69 11.05
N MET A 22 19.75 8.42 10.57
CA MET A 22 20.99 8.91 11.19
C MET A 22 21.15 10.42 11.11
N GLN A 23 20.67 11.04 10.04
CA GLN A 23 20.82 12.47 9.79
C GLN A 23 19.70 13.31 10.43
N GLY A 24 18.55 12.68 10.71
CA GLY A 24 17.37 13.36 11.24
C GLY A 24 16.65 14.20 10.18
N PRO A 25 15.42 14.65 10.47
CA PRO A 25 14.63 15.39 9.50
C PRO A 25 15.20 16.78 9.17
N GLU A 26 16.18 17.27 9.93
CA GLU A 26 16.91 18.54 9.72
C GLU A 26 17.66 18.59 8.39
N MET A 27 18.10 17.43 7.89
CA MET A 27 18.76 17.33 6.59
C MET A 27 17.88 17.84 5.44
N CYS A 28 16.55 17.80 5.61
CA CYS A 28 15.59 18.27 4.63
C CYS A 28 15.54 19.80 4.53
N ARG A 29 16.36 20.54 5.28
CA ARG A 29 16.62 21.97 5.00
C ARG A 29 17.32 22.15 3.66
N ASP A 30 18.18 21.20 3.27
CA ASP A 30 18.72 21.16 1.92
C ASP A 30 17.66 20.65 0.93
N ARG A 31 17.52 21.34 -0.21
CA ARG A 31 16.48 21.02 -1.19
C ARG A 31 16.68 19.66 -1.83
N ASN A 32 17.92 19.28 -2.14
CA ASN A 32 18.20 18.00 -2.78
C ASN A 32 17.91 16.85 -1.81
N MET A 33 18.28 17.02 -0.53
CA MET A 33 17.95 16.03 0.49
C MET A 33 16.46 15.90 0.74
N PHE A 34 15.69 17.00 0.67
CA PHE A 34 14.23 16.93 0.71
C PHE A 34 13.64 16.18 -0.48
N GLU A 35 14.09 16.43 -1.71
CA GLU A 35 13.57 15.72 -2.89
C GLU A 35 13.95 14.24 -2.85
N LEU A 36 15.16 13.91 -2.40
CA LEU A 36 15.57 12.52 -2.16
C LEU A 36 14.73 11.87 -1.08
N PHE A 37 14.47 12.56 0.04
CA PHE A 37 13.57 12.08 1.09
C PHE A 37 12.20 11.78 0.51
N ARG A 38 11.56 12.78 -0.11
CA ARG A 38 10.21 12.74 -0.66
C ARG A 38 10.04 11.61 -1.69
N SER A 39 10.98 11.47 -2.62
CA SER A 39 10.94 10.44 -3.66
C SER A 39 11.19 9.01 -3.17
N ASN A 40 11.87 8.84 -2.02
CA ASN A 40 12.18 7.52 -1.46
C ASN A 40 11.22 7.07 -0.34
N ARG A 41 10.29 7.92 0.11
CA ARG A 41 9.34 7.57 1.18
C ARG A 41 8.60 6.26 0.92
N PHE A 42 8.09 6.08 -0.30
CA PHE A 42 7.39 4.85 -0.68
C PHE A 42 8.28 3.60 -0.51
N LEU A 43 9.51 3.66 -1.01
CA LEU A 43 10.45 2.53 -0.92
C LEU A 43 10.82 2.21 0.55
N ILE A 44 11.00 3.22 1.39
CA ILE A 44 11.26 3.05 2.83
C ILE A 44 10.07 2.38 3.52
N ILE A 45 8.85 2.86 3.26
CA ILE A 45 7.61 2.27 3.82
C ILE A 45 7.49 0.81 3.37
N LEU A 46 7.63 0.57 2.07
CA LEU A 46 7.47 -0.74 1.47
C LEU A 46 8.52 -1.75 1.98
N SER A 47 9.78 -1.33 2.10
CA SER A 47 10.84 -2.17 2.68
C SER A 47 10.59 -2.46 4.16
N SER A 48 10.02 -1.51 4.91
CA SER A 48 9.63 -1.69 6.32
C SER A 48 8.48 -2.70 6.45
N LEU A 49 7.46 -2.62 5.59
CA LEU A 49 6.38 -3.62 5.49
C LEU A 49 6.94 -5.02 5.17
N ALA A 50 7.80 -5.14 4.18
CA ALA A 50 8.41 -6.42 3.80
C ALA A 50 9.29 -7.00 4.92
N SER A 51 9.95 -6.12 5.68
CA SER A 51 10.81 -6.50 6.81
C SER A 51 10.05 -6.68 8.12
N ARG A 52 8.73 -6.47 8.13
CA ARG A 52 7.85 -6.55 9.30
C ARG A 52 8.33 -5.68 10.46
N ARG A 53 8.78 -4.45 10.16
CA ARG A 53 9.29 -3.49 11.15
C ARG A 53 8.59 -2.14 11.03
N PRO A 54 8.40 -1.41 12.15
CA PRO A 54 8.03 0.00 12.11
C PRO A 54 9.03 0.83 11.30
N THR A 55 8.59 1.97 10.78
CA THR A 55 9.44 2.95 10.09
C THR A 55 9.52 4.24 10.89
N PHE A 56 10.66 4.93 10.83
CA PHE A 56 10.79 6.26 11.45
C PHE A 56 9.86 7.31 10.81
N LEU A 57 9.37 7.04 9.59
CA LEU A 57 8.47 7.93 8.87
C LEU A 57 7.11 8.12 9.55
N SER A 58 6.73 7.26 10.51
CA SER A 58 5.51 7.44 11.31
C SER A 58 5.63 8.58 12.33
N GLN A 59 6.85 9.00 12.67
CA GLN A 59 7.08 10.03 13.67
C GLN A 59 6.59 11.40 13.18
N ALA A 60 5.96 12.16 14.06
CA ALA A 60 5.39 13.47 13.74
C ALA A 60 6.42 14.46 13.17
N SER A 61 7.67 14.41 13.64
CA SER A 61 8.77 15.25 13.12
C SER A 61 9.04 14.96 11.65
N TRP A 62 9.05 13.68 11.25
CA TRP A 62 9.26 13.26 9.88
C TRP A 62 8.06 13.47 8.96
N LYS A 63 6.85 13.65 9.51
CA LYS A 63 5.65 14.05 8.77
C LYS A 63 5.49 15.56 8.66
N THR A 64 6.17 16.38 9.46
CA THR A 64 5.91 17.84 9.50
C THR A 64 7.12 18.67 9.11
N MET A 65 8.27 18.41 9.72
CA MET A 65 9.43 19.27 9.65
C MET A 65 10.03 19.40 8.23
N PRO A 66 10.16 18.32 7.42
CA PRO A 66 10.68 18.44 6.06
C PRO A 66 9.91 19.45 5.19
N TRP A 67 8.58 19.45 5.26
CA TRP A 67 7.73 20.36 4.49
C TRP A 67 7.77 21.80 5.01
N GLN A 68 7.81 21.98 6.34
CA GLN A 68 7.93 23.30 6.95
C GLN A 68 9.25 23.98 6.59
N GLN A 69 10.36 23.23 6.61
CA GLN A 69 11.69 23.73 6.25
C GLN A 69 11.75 24.18 4.79
N GLN A 70 11.11 23.43 3.89
CA GLN A 70 11.05 23.75 2.46
C GLN A 70 9.95 24.75 2.11
N LYS A 71 9.03 25.04 3.03
CA LYS A 71 7.84 25.87 2.80
C LYS A 71 7.00 25.37 1.61
N VAL A 72 6.84 24.05 1.51
CA VAL A 72 6.08 23.39 0.43
C VAL A 72 4.87 22.67 1.05
N ALA A 73 3.70 22.85 0.45
CA ALA A 73 2.50 22.09 0.82
C ALA A 73 2.58 20.65 0.30
N LYS A 74 2.00 19.71 1.05
CA LYS A 74 1.89 18.31 0.62
C LYS A 74 0.87 18.16 -0.49
N ASP A 75 1.17 17.29 -1.45
CA ASP A 75 0.18 16.80 -2.41
C ASP A 75 -0.53 15.53 -1.88
N GLY A 76 -1.48 15.00 -2.67
CA GLY A 76 -2.24 13.80 -2.30
C GLY A 76 -1.35 12.58 -2.03
N MET A 77 -0.28 12.41 -2.81
CA MET A 77 0.66 11.29 -2.64
C MET A 77 1.49 11.44 -1.36
N ASP A 78 1.93 12.66 -1.03
CA ASP A 78 2.65 12.93 0.21
C ASP A 78 1.80 12.66 1.45
N LEU A 79 0.53 13.07 1.42
CA LEU A 79 -0.43 12.79 2.49
C LEU A 79 -0.70 11.28 2.62
N LEU A 80 -0.87 10.58 1.50
CA LEU A 80 -1.06 9.13 1.52
C LEU A 80 0.16 8.42 2.13
N HIS A 81 1.38 8.84 1.78
CA HIS A 81 2.60 8.31 2.38
C HIS A 81 2.71 8.58 3.89
N ASP A 82 2.15 9.69 4.41
CA ASP A 82 2.09 9.93 5.85
C ASP A 82 1.24 8.87 6.55
N ILE A 83 0.07 8.55 5.99
CA ILE A 83 -0.84 7.55 6.56
C ILE A 83 -0.25 6.15 6.43
N MET A 84 0.31 5.83 5.26
CA MET A 84 0.96 4.54 5.00
C MET A 84 2.15 4.28 5.91
N ALA A 85 2.83 5.32 6.41
CA ALA A 85 3.98 5.16 7.30
C ALA A 85 3.61 4.56 8.67
N ASP A 86 2.34 4.60 9.08
CA ASP A 86 1.88 4.02 10.35
C ASP A 86 1.58 2.51 10.24
N ILE A 87 1.22 2.05 9.03
CA ILE A 87 0.83 0.66 8.75
C ILE A 87 1.92 -0.37 9.13
N PRO A 88 3.23 -0.16 8.86
CA PRO A 88 4.27 -1.12 9.23
C PRO A 88 4.28 -1.48 10.72
N ALA A 89 3.98 -0.55 11.62
CA ALA A 89 3.92 -0.82 13.06
C ALA A 89 2.74 -1.72 13.43
N LEU A 90 1.57 -1.46 12.84
CA LEU A 90 0.37 -2.29 13.01
C LEU A 90 0.64 -3.73 12.54
N ARG A 91 1.24 -3.87 11.34
CA ARG A 91 1.58 -5.18 10.75
C ARG A 91 2.62 -5.95 11.54
N SER A 92 3.64 -5.26 12.06
CA SER A 92 4.66 -5.86 12.92
C SER A 92 4.04 -6.41 14.22
N THR A 93 3.17 -5.62 14.84
CA THR A 93 2.45 -6.01 16.07
C THR A 93 1.55 -7.23 15.82
N LEU A 94 0.77 -7.22 14.74
CA LEU A 94 -0.10 -8.35 14.38
C LEU A 94 0.67 -9.66 14.24
N LEU A 95 1.82 -9.61 13.58
CA LEU A 95 2.65 -10.80 13.39
C LEU A 95 3.18 -11.35 14.72
N VAL A 96 3.71 -10.48 15.59
CA VAL A 96 4.19 -10.89 16.92
C VAL A 96 3.07 -11.56 17.72
N LEU A 97 1.84 -11.05 17.63
CA LEU A 97 0.68 -11.66 18.28
C LEU A 97 0.34 -13.03 17.70
N GLN A 98 0.40 -13.19 16.38
CA GLN A 98 0.16 -14.48 15.72
C GLN A 98 1.20 -15.54 16.11
N ASP A 99 2.46 -15.14 16.30
CA ASP A 99 3.56 -16.03 16.68
C ASP A 99 3.62 -16.32 18.20
N SER A 100 2.87 -15.58 19.03
CA SER A 100 2.88 -15.72 20.50
C SER A 100 2.13 -16.96 21.00
N ILE A 101 2.70 -17.64 22.01
CA ILE A 101 2.11 -18.80 22.72
C ILE A 101 1.43 -18.35 24.04
N ASP A 102 1.22 -17.04 24.22
CA ASP A 102 0.69 -16.47 25.46
C ASP A 102 -0.74 -16.93 25.76
N THR A 103 -1.09 -16.91 27.04
CA THR A 103 -2.43 -17.27 27.56
C THR A 103 -3.54 -16.39 26.97
N ASP A 104 -4.73 -16.95 26.80
CA ASP A 104 -5.85 -16.37 26.05
C ASP A 104 -6.24 -14.92 26.45
N GLU A 105 -6.16 -14.54 27.73
CA GLU A 105 -6.65 -13.24 28.21
C GLU A 105 -5.69 -12.05 27.91
N ALA A 106 -4.38 -12.21 28.12
CA ALA A 106 -3.39 -11.19 27.77
C ALA A 106 -3.29 -11.00 26.24
N LYS A 107 -3.43 -12.10 25.50
CA LYS A 107 -3.49 -12.11 24.05
C LYS A 107 -4.74 -11.38 23.54
N ALA A 108 -5.89 -11.60 24.18
CA ALA A 108 -7.14 -10.90 23.87
C ALA A 108 -7.05 -9.38 24.00
N ALA A 109 -6.51 -8.89 25.12
CA ALA A 109 -6.36 -7.46 25.37
C ALA A 109 -5.44 -6.80 24.31
N THR A 110 -4.38 -7.50 23.89
CA THR A 110 -3.43 -6.95 22.92
C THR A 110 -3.99 -6.93 21.49
N TYR A 111 -4.79 -7.93 21.11
CA TYR A 111 -5.55 -7.91 19.87
C TYR A 111 -6.57 -6.76 19.83
N HIS A 112 -7.26 -6.52 20.94
CA HIS A 112 -8.18 -5.38 21.05
C HIS A 112 -7.46 -4.03 20.89
N ASP A 113 -6.34 -3.83 21.60
CA ASP A 113 -5.52 -2.61 21.47
C ASP A 113 -5.00 -2.40 20.04
N LEU A 114 -4.62 -3.48 19.33
CA LEU A 114 -4.22 -3.40 17.94
C LEU A 114 -5.38 -2.98 17.02
N ALA A 115 -6.58 -3.51 17.23
CA ALA A 115 -7.76 -3.10 16.47
C ALA A 115 -8.08 -1.61 16.70
N GLU A 116 -8.06 -1.16 17.96
CA GLU A 116 -8.26 0.25 18.33
C GLU A 116 -7.21 1.17 17.69
N LYS A 117 -5.95 0.75 17.61
CA LYS A 117 -4.88 1.50 16.92
C LYS A 117 -5.04 1.53 15.39
N ALA A 118 -5.67 0.52 14.79
CA ALA A 118 -5.90 0.46 13.36
C ALA A 118 -7.10 1.32 12.90
N LEU A 119 -8.08 1.57 13.77
CA LEU A 119 -9.27 2.37 13.46
C LEU A 119 -8.96 3.82 13.05
N PRO A 120 -8.08 4.59 13.75
CA PRO A 120 -7.68 5.92 13.31
C PRO A 120 -7.03 5.92 11.92
N VAL A 121 -6.16 4.94 11.64
CA VAL A 121 -5.50 4.82 10.32
C VAL A 121 -6.54 4.54 9.23
N LEU A 122 -7.55 3.71 9.51
CA LEU A 122 -8.68 3.49 8.59
C LEU A 122 -9.46 4.79 8.36
N ALA A 123 -9.76 5.54 9.41
CA ALA A 123 -10.48 6.80 9.30
C ALA A 123 -9.71 7.84 8.46
N GLU A 124 -8.39 7.96 8.67
CA GLU A 124 -7.52 8.83 7.88
C GLU A 124 -7.48 8.42 6.40
N LEU A 125 -7.38 7.13 6.10
CA LEU A 125 -7.46 6.62 4.72
C LEU A 125 -8.80 7.02 4.07
N LEU A 126 -9.92 6.75 4.74
CA LEU A 126 -11.26 7.04 4.19
C LEU A 126 -11.47 8.54 3.96
N GLU A 127 -11.02 9.41 4.88
CA GLU A 127 -11.13 10.86 4.69
C GLU A 127 -10.17 11.36 3.61
N TRP A 128 -8.97 10.76 3.49
CA TRP A 128 -8.05 11.04 2.39
C TRP A 128 -8.71 10.72 1.05
N ARG A 129 -9.34 9.54 0.90
CA ARG A 129 -9.99 9.15 -0.37
C ARG A 129 -11.12 10.10 -0.73
N LYS A 130 -11.98 10.43 0.23
CA LYS A 130 -13.06 11.40 0.04
C LYS A 130 -12.53 12.77 -0.41
N SER A 131 -11.44 13.23 0.21
CA SER A 131 -10.81 14.51 -0.16
C SER A 131 -10.17 14.45 -1.55
N TRP A 132 -9.53 13.34 -1.88
CA TRP A 132 -8.89 13.12 -3.17
C TRP A 132 -9.90 13.00 -4.33
N ASP A 133 -11.00 12.28 -4.13
CA ASP A 133 -12.09 12.13 -5.10
C ASP A 133 -12.76 13.49 -5.45
N ALA A 134 -12.70 14.46 -4.55
CA ALA A 134 -13.21 15.82 -4.77
C ALA A 134 -12.26 16.72 -5.60
N LEU A 135 -11.02 16.27 -5.85
CA LEU A 135 -10.03 16.99 -6.64
C LEU A 135 -10.02 16.48 -8.09
N PRO A 136 -9.56 17.30 -9.06
CA PRO A 136 -9.41 16.85 -10.45
C PRO A 136 -8.55 15.59 -10.62
N GLU A 137 -7.57 15.40 -9.74
CA GLU A 137 -6.70 14.22 -9.72
C GLU A 137 -7.47 12.94 -9.43
N GLY A 138 -8.55 13.02 -8.63
CA GLY A 138 -9.40 11.91 -8.21
C GLY A 138 -10.48 11.51 -9.20
N HIS A 139 -10.59 12.20 -10.34
CA HIS A 139 -11.54 11.80 -11.38
C HIS A 139 -11.09 10.53 -12.10
N ILE A 140 -11.80 9.44 -11.82
CA ILE A 140 -11.60 8.12 -12.44
C ILE A 140 -12.75 7.87 -13.43
N ILE A 141 -12.40 7.47 -14.65
CA ILE A 141 -13.38 7.11 -15.69
C ILE A 141 -13.35 5.60 -15.87
N SER A 142 -14.50 4.96 -15.68
CA SER A 142 -14.68 3.54 -15.98
C SER A 142 -14.90 3.34 -17.48
N ILE A 143 -14.04 2.53 -18.09
CA ILE A 143 -14.16 2.08 -19.49
C ILE A 143 -14.55 0.61 -19.44
N SER A 144 -15.84 0.34 -19.66
CA SER A 144 -16.33 -1.03 -19.84
C SER A 144 -16.17 -1.45 -21.29
N ALA A 145 -15.54 -2.60 -21.52
CA ALA A 145 -15.68 -3.26 -22.81
C ALA A 145 -17.14 -3.73 -22.96
N GLU A 146 -17.81 -3.34 -24.05
CA GLU A 146 -19.24 -3.62 -24.30
C GLU A 146 -19.60 -5.12 -24.23
N GLU A 147 -18.61 -6.01 -24.38
CA GLU A 147 -18.81 -7.46 -24.45
C GLU A 147 -18.62 -8.20 -23.11
N ARG A 148 -17.99 -7.59 -22.08
CA ARG A 148 -17.70 -8.22 -20.77
C ARG A 148 -17.60 -7.20 -19.62
N PRO A 149 -18.62 -7.05 -18.76
CA PRO A 149 -18.58 -6.16 -17.59
C PRO A 149 -17.40 -6.42 -16.64
N GLU A 150 -16.93 -7.67 -16.59
CA GLU A 150 -15.76 -8.13 -15.82
C GLU A 150 -14.39 -7.66 -16.39
N ASN A 151 -14.40 -6.89 -17.48
CA ASN A 151 -13.24 -6.25 -18.10
C ASN A 151 -13.30 -4.72 -18.00
N CYS A 152 -13.79 -4.21 -16.88
CA CYS A 152 -13.70 -2.78 -16.59
C CYS A 152 -12.22 -2.38 -16.47
N SER A 153 -11.80 -1.42 -17.28
CA SER A 153 -10.50 -0.74 -17.16
C SER A 153 -10.74 0.70 -16.70
N LEU A 154 -9.83 1.22 -15.88
CA LEU A 154 -9.95 2.58 -15.37
C LEU A 154 -8.99 3.50 -16.12
N HIS A 155 -9.51 4.66 -16.52
CA HIS A 155 -8.72 5.75 -17.05
C HIS A 155 -8.53 6.84 -16.00
N PHE A 156 -7.31 7.32 -15.89
CA PHE A 156 -6.90 8.32 -14.90
C PHE A 156 -6.38 9.58 -15.58
N THR A 157 -6.39 10.69 -14.85
CA THR A 157 -5.82 11.96 -15.31
C THR A 157 -4.30 11.92 -15.47
N SER A 158 -3.61 11.04 -14.73
CA SER A 158 -2.16 10.85 -14.83
C SER A 158 -1.73 9.50 -14.25
N LEU A 159 -0.50 9.06 -14.58
CA LEU A 159 0.12 7.90 -13.93
C LEU A 159 0.24 8.08 -12.40
N ARG A 160 0.48 9.31 -11.94
CA ARG A 160 0.53 9.63 -10.51
C ARG A 160 -0.82 9.37 -9.84
N SER A 161 -1.92 9.78 -10.48
CA SER A 161 -3.30 9.55 -9.99
C SER A 161 -3.61 8.05 -9.90
N ALA A 162 -3.26 7.28 -10.94
CA ALA A 162 -3.41 5.83 -10.94
C ALA A 162 -2.62 5.17 -9.80
N ASN A 163 -1.37 5.60 -9.58
CA ASN A 163 -0.54 5.11 -8.49
C ASN A 163 -1.11 5.49 -7.12
N CYS A 164 -1.60 6.71 -6.93
CA CYS A 164 -2.28 7.12 -5.69
C CYS A 164 -3.47 6.22 -5.38
N CYS A 165 -4.33 5.98 -6.37
CA CYS A 165 -5.50 5.11 -6.24
C CYS A 165 -5.10 3.69 -5.80
N SER A 166 -4.21 3.03 -6.55
CA SER A 166 -3.80 1.65 -6.22
C SER A 166 -3.05 1.55 -4.88
N LEU A 167 -2.27 2.56 -4.51
CA LEU A 167 -1.60 2.58 -3.21
C LEU A 167 -2.58 2.74 -2.06
N TYR A 168 -3.59 3.60 -2.22
CA TYR A 168 -4.66 3.77 -1.26
C TYR A 168 -5.41 2.46 -1.05
N ASP A 169 -5.81 1.80 -2.14
CA ASP A 169 -6.55 0.54 -2.07
C ASP A 169 -5.75 -0.56 -1.38
N ALA A 170 -4.46 -0.65 -1.69
CA ALA A 170 -3.57 -1.62 -1.06
C ALA A 170 -3.33 -1.32 0.43
N ALA A 171 -3.20 -0.04 0.80
CA ALA A 171 -3.13 0.39 2.20
C ALA A 171 -4.44 0.07 2.94
N LEU A 172 -5.59 0.31 2.30
CA LEU A 172 -6.90 0.01 2.84
C LEU A 172 -7.06 -1.50 3.09
N ILE A 173 -6.69 -2.35 2.13
CA ILE A 173 -6.69 -3.81 2.31
C ILE A 173 -5.87 -4.21 3.54
N LEU A 174 -4.64 -3.70 3.69
CA LEU A 174 -3.79 -4.05 4.83
C LEU A 174 -4.39 -3.63 6.18
N VAL A 175 -4.99 -2.45 6.26
CA VAL A 175 -5.61 -1.96 7.50
C VAL A 175 -6.88 -2.75 7.83
N LEU A 176 -7.73 -3.02 6.83
CA LEU A 176 -8.94 -3.83 7.00
C LEU A 176 -8.60 -5.26 7.42
N GLU A 177 -7.62 -5.90 6.78
CA GLU A 177 -7.12 -7.22 7.20
C GLU A 177 -6.61 -7.18 8.65
N THR A 178 -5.91 -6.12 9.03
CA THR A 178 -5.39 -5.98 10.39
C THR A 178 -6.53 -5.89 11.41
N ILE A 179 -7.57 -5.11 11.12
CA ILE A 179 -8.77 -5.02 11.98
C ILE A 179 -9.48 -6.37 12.05
N LEU A 180 -9.72 -7.02 10.91
CA LEU A 180 -10.42 -8.31 10.85
C LEU A 180 -9.68 -9.42 11.59
N LEU A 181 -8.35 -9.48 11.49
CA LEU A 181 -7.52 -10.47 12.17
C LEU A 181 -7.30 -10.15 13.65
N SER A 182 -7.54 -8.91 14.07
CA SER A 182 -7.41 -8.49 15.46
C SER A 182 -8.75 -8.45 16.21
N ALA A 183 -9.86 -8.50 15.49
CA ALA A 183 -11.17 -8.56 16.10
C ALA A 183 -11.45 -9.95 16.69
N GLN A 184 -11.76 -10.00 17.98
CA GLN A 184 -12.22 -11.22 18.64
C GLN A 184 -13.70 -11.51 18.36
N GLN A 185 -14.12 -12.74 18.67
CA GLN A 185 -15.52 -13.17 18.55
C GLN A 185 -16.43 -12.30 19.42
N GLY A 186 -17.36 -11.57 18.79
CA GLY A 186 -18.30 -10.67 19.47
C GLY A 186 -17.88 -9.20 19.59
N GLN A 187 -16.65 -8.82 19.20
CA GLN A 187 -16.20 -7.42 19.21
C GLN A 187 -16.71 -6.62 18.00
N LEU A 188 -16.94 -7.28 16.88
CA LEU A 188 -17.57 -6.66 15.72
C LEU A 188 -19.10 -6.83 15.82
N HIS A 189 -19.83 -5.74 15.58
CA HIS A 189 -21.28 -5.82 15.41
C HIS A 189 -21.63 -6.79 14.27
N ALA A 190 -22.80 -7.44 14.37
CA ALA A 190 -23.28 -8.34 13.33
C ALA A 190 -23.26 -7.65 11.96
N GLY A 191 -22.61 -8.27 10.97
CA GLY A 191 -22.47 -7.74 9.61
C GLY A 191 -21.27 -6.81 9.40
N ALA A 192 -20.63 -6.27 10.44
CA ALA A 192 -19.49 -5.37 10.28
C ALA A 192 -18.30 -6.05 9.58
N ALA A 193 -17.99 -7.30 9.95
CA ALA A 193 -16.95 -8.08 9.28
C ALA A 193 -17.22 -8.23 7.77
N ALA A 194 -18.47 -8.55 7.39
CA ALA A 194 -18.86 -8.68 5.99
C ALA A 194 -18.70 -7.35 5.23
N THR A 195 -19.04 -6.22 5.85
CA THR A 195 -18.82 -4.89 5.26
C THR A 195 -17.33 -4.58 5.05
N LEU A 196 -16.46 -4.94 6.01
CA LEU A 196 -15.02 -4.74 5.87
C LEU A 196 -14.43 -5.62 4.77
N TYR A 197 -14.84 -6.89 4.69
CA TYR A 197 -14.45 -7.79 3.59
C TYR A 197 -14.89 -7.27 2.24
N GLU A 198 -16.13 -6.77 2.13
CA GLU A 198 -16.65 -6.20 0.88
C GLU A 198 -15.86 -4.97 0.45
N LYS A 199 -15.47 -4.10 1.39
CA LYS A 199 -14.59 -2.95 1.10
C LYS A 199 -13.20 -3.39 0.61
N ALA A 200 -12.59 -4.39 1.25
CA ALA A 200 -11.31 -4.94 0.81
C ALA A 200 -11.41 -5.56 -0.59
N ARG A 201 -12.53 -6.22 -0.89
CA ARG A 201 -12.82 -6.79 -2.21
C ARG A 201 -12.96 -5.70 -3.27
N GLN A 202 -13.68 -4.62 -2.98
CA GLN A 202 -13.83 -3.48 -3.90
C GLN A 202 -12.47 -2.84 -4.22
N ALA A 203 -11.66 -2.60 -3.18
CA ALA A 203 -10.28 -2.09 -3.34
C ALA A 203 -9.42 -3.02 -4.21
N ALA A 204 -9.51 -4.34 -4.00
CA ALA A 204 -8.77 -5.31 -4.80
C ALA A 204 -9.19 -5.32 -6.28
N MET A 205 -10.50 -5.14 -6.55
CA MET A 205 -11.01 -5.02 -7.91
C MET A 205 -10.56 -3.71 -8.58
N GLU A 206 -10.55 -2.59 -7.85
CA GLU A 206 -10.09 -1.28 -8.36
C GLU A 206 -8.59 -1.31 -8.71
N ILE A 207 -7.75 -1.99 -7.91
CA ILE A 207 -6.35 -2.27 -8.24
C ILE A 207 -6.24 -3.03 -9.58
N CYS A 208 -7.00 -4.11 -9.75
CA CYS A 208 -6.99 -4.88 -10.99
C CYS A 208 -7.45 -4.06 -12.20
N ALA A 209 -8.46 -3.22 -12.03
CA ALA A 209 -9.00 -2.37 -13.09
C ALA A 209 -8.05 -1.21 -13.46
N SER A 210 -7.18 -0.80 -12.53
CA SER A 210 -6.16 0.25 -12.74
C SER A 210 -4.96 -0.22 -13.59
N LEU A 211 -4.74 -1.53 -13.68
CA LEU A 211 -3.49 -2.10 -14.18
C LEU A 211 -3.19 -1.70 -15.64
N ASP A 212 -4.19 -1.71 -16.52
CA ASP A 212 -3.98 -1.43 -17.94
C ASP A 212 -3.44 -0.03 -18.18
N PHE A 213 -4.00 0.97 -17.49
CA PHE A 213 -3.52 2.34 -17.56
C PHE A 213 -2.09 2.46 -17.02
N GLN A 214 -1.78 1.82 -15.90
CA GLN A 214 -0.45 1.86 -15.30
C GLN A 214 0.61 1.18 -16.18
N LEU A 215 0.30 0.03 -16.79
CA LEU A 215 1.23 -0.66 -17.69
C LEU A 215 1.54 0.14 -18.95
N GLN A 216 0.56 0.87 -19.49
CA GLN A 216 0.76 1.71 -20.67
C GLN A 216 1.65 2.93 -20.39
N ASN A 217 1.66 3.44 -19.15
CA ASN A 217 2.30 4.71 -18.81
C ASN A 217 3.56 4.55 -17.92
N SER A 218 3.79 3.40 -17.30
CA SER A 218 4.92 3.18 -16.37
C SER A 218 6.16 2.65 -17.07
N HIS A 219 7.26 3.41 -16.98
CA HIS A 219 8.52 3.07 -17.67
C HIS A 219 9.74 2.94 -16.74
N THR A 220 9.58 3.15 -15.42
CA THR A 220 10.69 3.11 -14.46
C THR A 220 10.60 1.92 -13.53
N ARG A 221 11.75 1.38 -13.09
CA ARG A 221 11.79 0.23 -12.15
C ARG A 221 11.13 0.54 -10.81
N LEU A 222 11.28 1.76 -10.29
CA LEU A 222 10.57 2.19 -9.08
C LEU A 222 9.06 2.29 -9.35
N GLY A 223 8.68 2.78 -10.53
CA GLY A 223 7.30 2.82 -11.04
C GLY A 223 6.62 1.45 -11.06
N GLN A 224 7.38 0.36 -11.25
CA GLN A 224 6.83 -1.00 -11.23
C GLN A 224 6.42 -1.45 -9.82
N LEU A 225 7.09 -0.96 -8.77
CA LEU A 225 6.71 -1.28 -7.39
C LEU A 225 5.32 -0.72 -7.03
N PHE A 226 4.93 0.42 -7.63
CA PHE A 226 3.58 1.00 -7.49
C PHE A 226 2.48 0.14 -8.13
N VAL A 227 2.84 -0.87 -8.93
CA VAL A 227 1.90 -1.79 -9.57
C VAL A 227 1.93 -3.16 -8.90
N LEU A 228 3.13 -3.72 -8.72
CA LEU A 228 3.28 -5.08 -8.23
C LEU A 228 2.89 -5.23 -6.76
N TRP A 229 3.20 -4.22 -5.93
CA TRP A 229 2.84 -4.30 -4.53
C TRP A 229 1.31 -4.23 -4.33
N PRO A 230 0.57 -3.27 -4.91
CA PRO A 230 -0.88 -3.29 -4.83
C PRO A 230 -1.49 -4.58 -5.38
N LEU A 231 -1.02 -5.07 -6.53
CA LEU A 231 -1.55 -6.31 -7.09
C LEU A 231 -1.31 -7.52 -6.17
N ARG A 232 -0.18 -7.56 -5.44
CA ARG A 232 0.05 -8.57 -4.41
C ARG A 232 -0.99 -8.49 -3.29
N GLU A 233 -1.28 -7.29 -2.80
CA GLU A 233 -2.29 -7.10 -1.74
C GLU A 233 -3.70 -7.48 -2.24
N ALA A 234 -4.06 -7.08 -3.46
CA ALA A 234 -5.29 -7.52 -4.12
C ALA A 234 -5.38 -9.05 -4.24
N GLY A 235 -4.25 -9.70 -4.55
CA GLY A 235 -4.18 -11.15 -4.71
C GLY A 235 -4.55 -11.93 -3.45
N LYS A 236 -4.27 -11.42 -2.25
CA LYS A 236 -4.66 -12.05 -0.98
C LYS A 236 -6.18 -12.13 -0.81
N ILE A 237 -6.88 -11.13 -1.33
CA ILE A 237 -8.34 -11.03 -1.27
C ILE A 237 -8.98 -11.84 -2.39
N LEU A 238 -8.57 -11.60 -3.64
CA LEU A 238 -9.20 -12.22 -4.82
C LEU A 238 -8.81 -13.68 -5.00
N GLY A 239 -7.64 -14.12 -4.50
CA GLY A 239 -7.22 -15.52 -4.54
C GLY A 239 -8.13 -16.46 -3.77
N ASN A 240 -8.80 -15.95 -2.72
CA ASN A 240 -9.82 -16.66 -1.94
C ASN A 240 -11.26 -16.28 -2.36
N GLY A 241 -11.40 -15.51 -3.45
CA GLY A 241 -12.66 -15.01 -3.97
C GLY A 241 -13.40 -15.99 -4.87
N THR A 242 -14.38 -15.50 -5.62
CA THR A 242 -15.14 -16.29 -6.60
C THR A 242 -14.25 -16.73 -7.77
N PRO A 243 -14.62 -17.77 -8.54
CA PRO A 243 -13.85 -18.19 -9.72
C PRO A 243 -13.60 -17.06 -10.73
N GLU A 244 -14.55 -16.14 -10.88
CA GLU A 244 -14.41 -14.96 -11.76
C GLU A 244 -13.34 -14.00 -11.24
N GLN A 245 -13.26 -13.79 -9.93
CA GLN A 245 -12.26 -12.94 -9.28
C GLN A 245 -10.86 -13.54 -9.38
N GLN A 246 -10.74 -14.86 -9.17
CA GLN A 246 -9.49 -15.58 -9.36
C GLN A 246 -9.03 -15.51 -10.83
N SER A 247 -9.95 -15.71 -11.78
CA SER A 247 -9.68 -15.59 -13.22
C SER A 247 -9.26 -14.17 -13.61
N LEU A 248 -9.89 -13.13 -13.04
CA LEU A 248 -9.45 -11.75 -13.20
C LEU A 248 -8.00 -11.57 -12.73
N LEU A 249 -7.68 -11.99 -11.50
CA LEU A 249 -6.35 -11.87 -10.93
C LEU A 249 -5.29 -12.57 -11.81
N GLU A 250 -5.55 -13.80 -12.25
CA GLU A 250 -4.63 -14.54 -13.12
C GLU A 250 -4.42 -13.85 -14.48
N ARG A 251 -5.47 -13.27 -15.07
CA ARG A 251 -5.32 -12.47 -16.29
C ARG A 251 -4.43 -11.24 -16.06
N GLN A 252 -4.59 -10.54 -14.94
CA GLN A 252 -3.74 -9.39 -14.61
C GLN A 252 -2.28 -9.80 -14.36
N LYS A 253 -2.04 -10.91 -13.64
CA LYS A 253 -0.69 -11.49 -13.49
C LYS A 253 -0.08 -11.86 -14.84
N GLN A 254 -0.87 -12.42 -15.75
CA GLN A 254 -0.40 -12.78 -17.09
C GLN A 254 0.02 -11.56 -17.90
N LYS A 255 -0.73 -10.44 -17.85
CA LYS A 255 -0.34 -9.18 -18.52
C LYS A 255 1.03 -8.67 -18.09
N ILE A 256 1.32 -8.75 -16.78
CA ILE A 256 2.65 -8.41 -16.24
C ILE A 256 3.69 -9.40 -16.73
N ALA A 257 3.36 -10.69 -16.77
CA ALA A 257 4.27 -11.74 -17.22
C ALA A 257 4.64 -11.63 -18.71
N THR A 258 3.73 -11.10 -19.54
CA THR A 258 3.93 -10.84 -20.97
C THR A 258 4.41 -9.42 -21.29
N GLY A 259 4.49 -8.54 -20.29
CA GLY A 259 4.99 -7.18 -20.44
C GLY A 259 6.48 -7.14 -20.77
N GLN A 260 6.93 -6.12 -21.51
CA GLN A 260 8.31 -5.95 -22.00
C GLN A 260 9.39 -6.21 -20.92
N ASP A 261 10.60 -6.60 -21.36
CA ASP A 261 11.81 -6.97 -20.57
C ASP A 261 12.09 -6.13 -19.30
N LEU A 262 11.59 -4.89 -19.26
CA LEU A 262 11.66 -4.00 -18.09
C LEU A 262 11.02 -4.61 -16.83
N TRP A 263 9.99 -5.47 -16.94
CA TRP A 263 9.21 -5.99 -15.80
C TRP A 263 9.78 -7.28 -15.17
N GLU A 264 10.76 -7.94 -15.79
CA GLU A 264 11.31 -9.22 -15.30
C GLU A 264 11.92 -9.14 -13.89
N ILE A 265 12.59 -8.02 -13.60
CA ILE A 265 13.27 -7.78 -12.33
C ILE A 265 12.27 -7.64 -11.18
N ALA A 266 11.19 -6.91 -11.44
CA ALA A 266 10.14 -6.68 -10.48
C ALA A 266 9.29 -7.96 -10.30
N LYS A 267 9.05 -8.72 -11.38
CA LYS A 267 8.44 -10.06 -11.33
C LYS A 267 9.24 -11.03 -10.46
N SER A 268 10.56 -11.05 -10.59
CA SER A 268 11.43 -11.85 -9.71
C SER A 268 11.13 -11.54 -8.25
N ALA A 269 11.18 -10.26 -7.85
CA ALA A 269 10.98 -9.77 -6.48
C ALA A 269 9.60 -10.06 -5.85
N PHE A 270 8.58 -10.43 -6.63
CA PHE A 270 7.25 -10.76 -6.10
C PHE A 270 6.77 -12.19 -6.44
N GLY A 271 7.50 -12.93 -7.27
CA GLY A 271 7.07 -14.23 -7.82
C GLY A 271 7.02 -15.42 -6.85
N LYS A 272 7.39 -15.27 -5.57
CA LYS A 272 7.37 -16.35 -4.56
C LYS A 272 6.30 -16.19 -3.48
N TYR A 273 5.50 -15.13 -3.52
CA TYR A 273 4.52 -14.81 -2.46
C TYR A 273 3.08 -14.71 -3.00
N GLY A 274 2.82 -15.37 -4.13
CA GLY A 274 1.46 -15.64 -4.62
C GLY A 274 0.89 -16.89 -4.00
#